data_AF-A0A6V7JTE8-F1
#
_entry.id   AF-A0A6V7JTE8-F1
#
_cell.length_a   1.000
_cell.length_b   1.000
_cell.length_c   1.000
_cell.angle_alpha   90.00
_cell.angle_beta   90.00
_cell.angle_gamma   90.00
#
_symmetry.space_group_name_H-M   'P 1'
#
loop_
_entity.id
_entity.type
_entity.pdbx_description
1 polymer ?
#
loop_
_entity_poly.entity_id
_entity_poly.type
_entity_poly.pdbx_seq_one_letter_code
_entity_poly.pdbx_strand_id
1 'polypeptide(L)'
;GEIKQEMVGKTPLDMQPYAMILGTHRLPAIPADKLVHTDDSQHIIVMRNNNIFKLPIVDSNGCPLTESSLIPAINDIVARSKCKGTAVGIMSGNQRDTWARDFSKLKTIGRNASHLRDIETALFILCLDKEIPCDEFEGKNNLSVRARQALTGYSIDTNAGNRWHDKTLQFILSPDGFLGTEYEHSPCEGGPIGVIQDFVLKYIENNNKNDNNCKDGASKNSPRAELLQFEINESIEKSIADATRFVDKMCNNIDMECFMFTKFGGGAIKQLKLSPDSFIQTAMQVTFYKLHGKPPAHYESGGLRRFNNTRTEAIRSTSIESVEFAKLMTHGGSLAEKKDALINAINAHKRIAGE
;
A
#
# COMPACT_ATOMS: atom_id res chain seq x y z
N GLY A 1 12.05 18.23 -11.15
CA GLY A 1 11.00 18.54 -10.17
C GLY A 1 11.63 19.11 -8.92
N GLU A 2 10.81 19.56 -7.97
CA GLU A 2 11.25 20.19 -6.70
C GLU A 2 11.54 19.16 -5.58
N ILE A 3 11.22 17.88 -5.80
CA ILE A 3 11.49 16.81 -4.84
C ILE A 3 13.00 16.71 -4.61
N LYS A 4 13.40 16.78 -3.34
CA LYS A 4 14.81 16.66 -2.95
C LYS A 4 15.38 15.31 -3.40
N GLN A 5 16.51 15.38 -4.10
CA GLN A 5 17.27 14.22 -4.54
C GLN A 5 17.61 13.30 -3.35
N GLU A 6 17.17 12.03 -3.42
CA GLU A 6 17.57 11.02 -2.45
C GLU A 6 19.00 10.55 -2.71
N MET A 7 19.70 10.22 -1.63
CA MET A 7 21.11 9.84 -1.66
C MET A 7 21.35 8.60 -0.80
N VAL A 8 22.20 7.68 -1.28
CA VAL A 8 22.81 6.63 -0.45
C VAL A 8 24.30 6.90 -0.39
N GLY A 9 24.79 7.29 0.80
CA GLY A 9 26.14 7.81 0.94
C GLY A 9 26.32 9.08 0.10
N LYS A 10 27.15 9.01 -0.93
CA LYS A 10 27.39 10.11 -1.89
C LYS A 10 26.74 9.88 -3.26
N THR A 11 26.03 8.77 -3.43
CA THR A 11 25.44 8.37 -4.71
C THR A 11 23.99 8.84 -4.79
N PRO A 12 23.59 9.60 -5.82
CA PRO A 12 22.19 9.94 -6.04
C PRO A 12 21.39 8.70 -6.45
N LEU A 13 20.15 8.63 -5.97
CA LEU A 13 19.20 7.60 -6.37
C LEU A 13 18.30 8.06 -7.51
N ASP A 14 17.94 7.17 -8.41
CA ASP A 14 16.93 7.41 -9.44
C ASP A 14 15.61 7.80 -8.80
N MET A 15 15.06 8.94 -9.24
CA MET A 15 13.83 9.53 -8.74
C MET A 15 12.63 9.23 -9.64
N GLN A 16 12.81 8.49 -10.75
CA GLN A 16 11.73 8.08 -11.65
C GLN A 16 10.53 7.45 -10.92
N PRO A 17 10.70 6.58 -9.90
CA PRO A 17 9.56 6.01 -9.19
C PRO A 17 8.60 7.04 -8.63
N TYR A 18 9.07 8.21 -8.17
CA TYR A 18 8.20 9.26 -7.63
C TYR A 18 7.28 9.88 -8.69
N ALA A 19 7.77 10.02 -9.92
CA ALA A 19 6.96 10.52 -11.02
C ALA A 19 5.83 9.55 -11.39
N MET A 20 6.00 8.25 -11.10
CA MET A 20 5.08 7.20 -11.50
C MET A 20 4.08 6.76 -10.40
N ILE A 21 4.09 7.35 -9.21
CA ILE A 21 3.19 6.93 -8.12
C ILE A 21 1.79 7.54 -8.29
N LEU A 22 1.72 8.86 -8.47
CA LEU A 22 0.47 9.58 -8.64
C LEU A 22 0.04 9.54 -10.10
N GLY A 23 -1.27 9.54 -10.37
CA GLY A 23 -1.78 9.54 -11.76
C GLY A 23 -1.63 8.20 -12.49
N THR A 24 -1.07 7.18 -11.84
CA THR A 24 -0.79 5.87 -12.48
C THR A 24 -1.85 4.83 -12.18
N HIS A 25 -2.17 4.00 -13.16
CA HIS A 25 -3.15 2.91 -13.07
C HIS A 25 -2.64 1.68 -13.82
N ARG A 26 -2.95 0.50 -13.30
CA ARG A 26 -2.67 -0.78 -13.93
C ARG A 26 -3.88 -1.24 -14.74
N LEU A 27 -3.86 -0.98 -16.03
CA LEU A 27 -4.93 -1.37 -16.94
C LEU A 27 -4.92 -2.90 -17.14
N PRO A 28 -6.00 -3.62 -16.75
CA PRO A 28 -6.08 -5.06 -16.94
C PRO A 28 -6.17 -5.42 -18.43
N ALA A 29 -5.32 -6.32 -18.90
CA ALA A 29 -5.28 -6.71 -20.31
C ALA A 29 -4.74 -8.12 -20.52
N ILE A 30 -5.12 -8.73 -21.66
CA ILE A 30 -4.64 -10.04 -22.11
C ILE A 30 -3.74 -9.83 -23.32
N PRO A 31 -2.55 -10.47 -23.42
CA PRO A 31 -2.00 -11.47 -22.49
C PRO A 31 -1.29 -10.88 -21.26
N ALA A 32 -1.12 -9.57 -21.20
CA ALA A 32 -0.44 -8.89 -20.09
C ALA A 32 -1.06 -7.52 -19.84
N ASP A 33 -1.16 -7.17 -18.55
CA ASP A 33 -1.58 -5.85 -18.08
C ASP A 33 -0.65 -4.75 -18.59
N LYS A 34 -1.14 -3.50 -18.56
CA LYS A 34 -0.38 -2.32 -18.98
C LYS A 34 -0.36 -1.29 -17.87
N LEU A 35 0.78 -0.65 -17.68
CA LEU A 35 0.88 0.52 -16.84
C LEU A 35 0.52 1.76 -17.67
N VAL A 36 -0.45 2.53 -17.22
CA VAL A 36 -0.86 3.81 -17.83
C VAL A 36 -0.69 4.92 -16.81
N HIS A 37 -0.28 6.10 -17.27
CA HIS A 37 0.08 7.23 -16.42
C HIS A 37 -0.40 8.55 -17.05
N THR A 38 -0.76 9.50 -16.20
CA THR A 38 -1.08 10.88 -16.59
C THR A 38 -0.45 11.86 -15.62
N ASP A 39 0.24 12.87 -16.15
CA ASP A 39 0.78 13.98 -15.37
C ASP A 39 -0.28 15.07 -15.09
N ASP A 40 -1.35 15.11 -15.90
CA ASP A 40 -2.32 16.21 -15.93
C ASP A 40 -3.59 15.95 -15.08
N SER A 41 -3.52 15.07 -14.07
CA SER A 41 -4.71 14.75 -13.26
C SER A 41 -5.18 15.95 -12.44
N GLN A 42 -6.48 16.25 -12.54
CA GLN A 42 -7.13 17.38 -11.85
C GLN A 42 -8.18 16.94 -10.82
N HIS A 43 -8.33 15.64 -10.60
CA HIS A 43 -9.29 15.06 -9.67
C HIS A 43 -8.72 13.87 -8.91
N ILE A 44 -9.39 13.53 -7.82
CA ILE A 44 -9.24 12.25 -7.13
C ILE A 44 -10.53 11.46 -7.24
N ILE A 45 -10.44 10.16 -6.91
CA ILE A 45 -11.61 9.35 -6.65
C ILE A 45 -11.78 9.20 -5.14
N VAL A 46 -13.00 9.35 -4.65
CA VAL A 46 -13.37 9.05 -3.26
C VAL A 46 -14.31 7.86 -3.25
N MET A 47 -13.95 6.81 -2.52
CA MET A 47 -14.75 5.61 -2.35
C MET A 47 -15.32 5.55 -0.94
N ARG A 48 -16.65 5.43 -0.82
CA ARG A 48 -17.32 5.23 0.47
C ARG A 48 -18.51 4.30 0.33
N ASN A 49 -18.54 3.24 1.14
CA ASN A 49 -19.66 2.29 1.16
C ASN A 49 -19.96 1.76 -0.26
N ASN A 50 -18.91 1.48 -1.04
CA ASN A 50 -18.91 1.08 -2.45
C ASN A 50 -19.40 2.13 -3.46
N ASN A 51 -19.76 3.33 -3.01
CA ASN A 51 -20.06 4.44 -3.92
C ASN A 51 -18.76 5.09 -4.36
N ILE A 52 -18.64 5.40 -5.65
CA ILE A 52 -17.43 5.95 -6.27
C ILE A 52 -17.72 7.38 -6.71
N PHE A 53 -16.95 8.34 -6.21
CA PHE A 53 -17.13 9.76 -6.55
C PHE A 53 -15.88 10.31 -7.22
N LYS A 54 -16.07 11.13 -8.25
CA LYS A 54 -15.02 11.99 -8.82
C LYS A 54 -15.06 13.35 -8.13
N LEU A 55 -13.97 13.71 -7.47
CA LEU A 55 -13.82 14.98 -6.77
C LEU A 55 -12.74 15.83 -7.46
N PRO A 56 -13.09 16.95 -8.10
CA PRO A 56 -12.11 17.93 -8.57
C PRO A 56 -11.28 18.47 -7.40
N ILE A 57 -9.96 18.59 -7.61
CA ILE A 57 -9.01 19.08 -6.59
C ILE A 57 -8.28 20.35 -7.02
N VAL A 58 -8.60 20.89 -8.21
CA VAL A 58 -8.13 22.19 -8.70
C VAL A 58 -9.30 23.08 -9.08
N ASP A 59 -9.10 24.39 -9.04
CA ASP A 59 -10.05 25.38 -9.51
C ASP A 59 -9.98 25.59 -11.05
N SER A 60 -10.79 26.52 -11.58
CA SER A 60 -10.82 26.85 -13.00
C SER A 60 -9.51 27.44 -13.55
N ASN A 61 -8.61 27.89 -12.67
CA ASN A 61 -7.31 28.44 -13.03
C ASN A 61 -6.20 27.37 -12.92
N GLY A 62 -6.53 26.14 -12.51
CA GLY A 62 -5.57 25.06 -12.27
C GLY A 62 -4.87 25.13 -10.92
N CYS A 63 -5.32 26.00 -9.99
CA CYS A 63 -4.76 26.09 -8.66
C CYS A 63 -5.35 25.00 -7.73
N PRO A 64 -4.55 24.34 -6.88
CA PRO A 64 -5.06 23.38 -5.90
C PRO A 64 -6.11 24.01 -4.96
N LEU A 65 -7.18 23.26 -4.70
CA LEU A 65 -8.23 23.68 -3.77
C LEU A 65 -7.74 23.64 -2.32
N THR A 66 -8.27 24.56 -1.51
CA THR A 66 -7.94 24.64 -0.08
C THR A 66 -8.67 23.57 0.75
N GLU A 67 -8.14 23.25 1.93
CA GLU A 67 -8.80 22.38 2.90
C GLU A 67 -10.22 22.89 3.26
N SER A 68 -10.37 24.21 3.43
CA SER A 68 -11.66 24.86 3.70
C SER A 68 -12.70 24.67 2.58
N SER A 69 -12.26 24.37 1.36
CA SER A 69 -13.11 24.06 0.22
C SER A 69 -13.35 22.55 0.06
N LEU A 70 -12.37 21.71 0.40
CA LEU A 70 -12.44 20.25 0.28
C LEU A 70 -13.23 19.58 1.41
N ILE A 71 -13.17 20.10 2.65
CA ILE A 71 -13.89 19.54 3.80
C ILE A 71 -15.42 19.50 3.54
N PRO A 72 -16.09 20.58 3.10
CA PRO A 72 -17.51 20.52 2.78
C PRO A 72 -17.84 19.53 1.66
N ALA A 73 -16.97 19.38 0.65
CA ALA A 73 -17.15 18.43 -0.44
C ALA A 73 -17.09 16.96 0.04
N ILE A 74 -16.14 16.64 0.93
CA ILE A 74 -16.04 15.32 1.56
C ILE A 74 -17.26 15.06 2.45
N ASN A 75 -17.72 16.06 3.21
CA ASN A 75 -18.93 15.94 4.03
C ASN A 75 -20.19 15.67 3.17
N ASP A 76 -20.31 16.32 2.00
CA ASP A 76 -21.39 16.04 1.04
C ASP A 76 -21.30 14.60 0.51
N ILE A 77 -20.10 14.10 0.17
CA ILE A 77 -19.89 12.69 -0.20
C ILE A 77 -20.38 11.76 0.91
N VAL A 78 -19.99 12.01 2.17
CA VAL A 78 -20.43 11.21 3.33
C VAL A 78 -21.95 11.22 3.48
N ALA A 79 -22.59 12.38 3.30
CA ALA A 79 -24.03 12.52 3.38
C ALA A 79 -24.77 11.75 2.27
N ARG A 80 -24.23 11.77 1.04
CA ARG A 80 -24.84 11.11 -0.15
C ARG A 80 -24.53 9.61 -0.28
N SER A 81 -23.60 9.07 0.51
CA SER A 81 -23.18 7.66 0.45
C SER A 81 -23.57 6.83 1.67
N LYS A 82 -24.64 7.22 2.38
CA LYS A 82 -25.16 6.47 3.54
C LYS A 82 -25.64 5.06 3.15
N CYS A 83 -26.23 4.91 1.97
CA CYS A 83 -26.64 3.61 1.43
C CYS A 83 -25.49 2.92 0.70
N LYS A 84 -25.43 1.58 0.82
CA LYS A 84 -24.40 0.77 0.14
C LYS A 84 -24.63 0.81 -1.37
N GLY A 85 -23.61 1.21 -2.12
CA GLY A 85 -23.61 1.13 -3.57
C GLY A 85 -23.29 -0.27 -4.07
N THR A 86 -23.44 -0.48 -5.39
CA THR A 86 -22.99 -1.72 -6.04
C THR A 86 -21.48 -1.86 -5.92
N ALA A 87 -21.00 -3.01 -5.46
CA ALA A 87 -19.60 -3.28 -5.17
C ALA A 87 -18.73 -3.50 -6.44
N VAL A 88 -18.76 -2.59 -7.41
CA VAL A 88 -18.02 -2.73 -8.68
C VAL A 88 -16.51 -2.87 -8.44
N GLY A 89 -15.98 -2.17 -7.45
CA GLY A 89 -14.56 -2.20 -7.07
C GLY A 89 -14.02 -3.60 -6.72
N ILE A 90 -14.87 -4.50 -6.20
CA ILE A 90 -14.48 -5.86 -5.79
C ILE A 90 -13.90 -6.67 -6.96
N MET A 91 -14.31 -6.38 -8.20
CA MET A 91 -13.84 -7.09 -9.39
C MET A 91 -12.35 -6.87 -9.65
N SER A 92 -11.80 -5.74 -9.21
CA SER A 92 -10.36 -5.45 -9.33
C SER A 92 -9.48 -6.36 -8.46
N GLY A 93 -10.05 -6.99 -7.43
CA GLY A 93 -9.37 -7.93 -6.53
C GLY A 93 -9.35 -9.38 -7.04
N ASN A 94 -9.91 -9.65 -8.23
CA ASN A 94 -9.97 -10.99 -8.80
C ASN A 94 -8.68 -11.37 -9.56
N GLN A 95 -8.58 -12.63 -10.01
CA GLN A 95 -7.52 -13.09 -10.89
C GLN A 95 -7.47 -12.25 -12.18
N ARG A 96 -6.26 -11.91 -12.64
CA ARG A 96 -6.02 -10.88 -13.67
C ARG A 96 -6.70 -11.15 -15.01
N ASP A 97 -6.71 -12.38 -15.51
CA ASP A 97 -7.39 -12.70 -16.78
C ASP A 97 -8.91 -12.62 -16.65
N THR A 98 -9.46 -13.05 -15.51
CA THR A 98 -10.90 -12.90 -15.21
C THR A 98 -11.27 -11.43 -15.13
N TRP A 99 -10.47 -10.64 -14.39
CA TRP A 99 -10.68 -9.21 -14.30
C TRP A 99 -10.57 -8.52 -15.67
N ALA A 100 -9.57 -8.84 -16.49
CA ALA A 100 -9.43 -8.24 -17.82
C ALA A 100 -10.65 -8.50 -18.74
N ARG A 101 -11.23 -9.70 -18.67
CA ARG A 101 -12.48 -10.02 -19.40
C ARG A 101 -13.67 -9.23 -18.86
N ASP A 102 -13.82 -9.16 -17.54
CA ASP A 102 -14.96 -8.49 -16.91
C ASP A 102 -14.87 -6.96 -17.01
N PHE A 103 -13.67 -6.39 -16.93
CA PHE A 103 -13.38 -4.99 -17.22
C PHE A 103 -13.79 -4.62 -18.65
N SER A 104 -13.47 -5.49 -19.62
CA SER A 104 -13.85 -5.28 -21.03
C SER A 104 -15.37 -5.27 -21.22
N LYS A 105 -16.10 -6.19 -20.57
CA LYS A 105 -17.58 -6.18 -20.58
C LYS A 105 -18.13 -4.91 -19.93
N LEU A 106 -17.63 -4.58 -18.74
CA LEU A 106 -18.10 -3.43 -17.96
C LEU A 106 -17.96 -2.14 -18.77
N LYS A 107 -16.82 -1.97 -19.46
CA LYS A 107 -16.51 -0.81 -20.31
C LYS A 107 -17.51 -0.59 -21.44
N THR A 108 -18.09 -1.66 -22.00
CA THR A 108 -19.01 -1.55 -23.15
C THR A 108 -20.44 -1.13 -22.79
N ILE A 109 -20.77 -1.02 -21.50
CA ILE A 109 -22.13 -0.72 -21.05
C ILE A 109 -22.26 0.79 -20.80
N GLY A 110 -23.12 1.43 -21.59
CA GLY A 110 -23.53 2.83 -21.39
C GLY A 110 -22.37 3.80 -21.13
N ARG A 111 -22.40 4.52 -20.01
CA ARG A 111 -21.38 5.52 -19.62
C ARG A 111 -20.17 4.95 -18.88
N ASN A 112 -20.12 3.64 -18.63
CA ASN A 112 -19.06 3.03 -17.81
C ASN A 112 -17.66 3.28 -18.38
N ALA A 113 -17.49 3.35 -19.70
CA ALA A 113 -16.19 3.70 -20.29
C ALA A 113 -15.65 5.06 -19.80
N SER A 114 -16.52 6.06 -19.63
CA SER A 114 -16.13 7.36 -19.10
C SER A 114 -15.76 7.26 -17.62
N HIS A 115 -16.56 6.55 -16.82
CA HIS A 115 -16.31 6.38 -15.39
C HIS A 115 -15.02 5.60 -15.12
N LEU A 116 -14.73 4.57 -15.91
CA LEU A 116 -13.46 3.84 -15.84
C LEU A 116 -12.27 4.74 -16.19
N ARG A 117 -12.41 5.61 -17.21
CA ARG A 117 -11.38 6.60 -17.53
C ARG A 117 -11.18 7.59 -16.38
N ASP A 118 -12.25 8.04 -15.73
CA ASP A 118 -12.13 8.92 -14.56
C ASP A 118 -11.34 8.26 -13.42
N ILE A 119 -11.53 6.96 -13.18
CA ILE A 119 -10.74 6.20 -12.18
C ILE A 119 -9.28 6.03 -12.62
N GLU A 120 -9.05 5.67 -13.89
CA GLU A 120 -7.73 5.50 -14.49
C GLU A 120 -6.88 6.76 -14.31
N THR A 121 -7.42 7.92 -14.71
CA THR A 121 -6.70 9.19 -14.75
C THR A 121 -6.67 9.94 -13.42
N ALA A 122 -7.32 9.45 -12.36
CA ALA A 122 -7.32 10.12 -11.07
C ALA A 122 -5.92 10.21 -10.45
N LEU A 123 -5.66 11.20 -9.60
CA LEU A 123 -4.34 11.36 -9.00
C LEU A 123 -4.03 10.22 -8.00
N PHE A 124 -5.02 9.88 -7.17
CA PHE A 124 -5.04 8.76 -6.24
C PHE A 124 -6.50 8.46 -5.84
N ILE A 125 -6.72 7.40 -5.06
CA ILE A 125 -8.02 7.11 -4.43
C ILE A 125 -7.99 7.41 -2.93
N LEU A 126 -9.08 7.98 -2.43
CA LEU A 126 -9.37 8.14 -1.02
C LEU A 126 -10.49 7.18 -0.60
N CYS A 127 -10.15 6.15 0.18
CA CYS A 127 -11.10 5.19 0.72
C CYS A 127 -11.57 5.64 2.10
N LEU A 128 -12.83 6.04 2.20
CA LEU A 128 -13.50 6.31 3.48
C LEU A 128 -14.17 5.02 3.94
N ASP A 129 -13.46 4.29 4.78
CA ASP A 129 -13.85 2.98 5.27
C ASP A 129 -14.93 3.07 6.36
N LYS A 130 -15.62 1.95 6.55
CA LYS A 130 -16.39 1.68 7.76
C LYS A 130 -15.45 1.15 8.84
N GLU A 131 -15.87 1.30 10.10
CA GLU A 131 -15.23 0.62 11.22
C GLU A 131 -15.25 -0.90 11.00
N ILE A 132 -14.18 -1.55 11.43
CA ILE A 132 -14.14 -3.00 11.52
C ILE A 132 -14.94 -3.42 12.77
N PRO A 133 -15.82 -4.44 12.69
CA PRO A 133 -16.57 -4.92 13.85
C PRO A 133 -15.68 -5.26 15.04
N CYS A 134 -16.10 -4.91 16.27
CA CYS A 134 -15.26 -5.08 17.46
C CYS A 134 -14.87 -6.54 17.76
N ASP A 135 -15.76 -7.49 17.42
CA ASP A 135 -15.55 -8.93 17.56
C ASP A 135 -14.39 -9.44 16.68
N GLU A 136 -14.10 -8.77 15.57
CA GLU A 136 -12.97 -9.13 14.71
C GLU A 136 -11.60 -8.88 15.35
N PHE A 137 -11.55 -8.07 16.41
CA PHE A 137 -10.36 -7.81 17.22
C PHE A 137 -10.19 -8.80 18.38
N GLU A 138 -11.19 -9.64 18.67
CA GLU A 138 -11.09 -10.60 19.78
C GLU A 138 -9.97 -11.62 19.54
N GLY A 139 -9.04 -11.70 20.50
CA GLY A 139 -7.89 -12.60 20.42
C GLY A 139 -6.83 -12.21 19.39
N LYS A 140 -6.94 -11.06 18.73
CA LYS A 140 -5.98 -10.55 17.74
C LYS A 140 -5.44 -9.20 18.17
N ASN A 141 -4.18 -8.91 17.84
CA ASN A 141 -3.66 -7.57 18.07
C ASN A 141 -4.23 -6.58 17.03
N ASN A 142 -4.40 -5.32 17.45
CA ASN A 142 -4.97 -4.26 16.61
C ASN A 142 -4.19 -4.10 15.28
N LEU A 143 -2.86 -4.11 15.31
CA LEU A 143 -2.03 -3.90 14.11
C LEU A 143 -2.31 -4.95 13.02
N SER A 144 -2.56 -6.20 13.40
CA SER A 144 -2.82 -7.30 12.48
C SER A 144 -4.17 -7.18 11.79
N VAL A 145 -5.21 -6.81 12.55
CA VAL A 145 -6.54 -6.53 12.00
C VAL A 145 -6.47 -5.36 11.02
N ARG A 146 -5.75 -4.30 11.38
CA ARG A 146 -5.55 -3.13 10.52
C ARG A 146 -4.70 -3.40 9.30
N ALA A 147 -3.68 -4.26 9.39
CA ALA A 147 -2.90 -4.69 8.23
C ALA A 147 -3.79 -5.44 7.23
N ARG A 148 -4.68 -6.33 7.70
CA ARG A 148 -5.66 -7.00 6.84
C ARG A 148 -6.66 -6.02 6.22
N GLN A 149 -7.12 -5.02 7.00
CA GLN A 149 -7.98 -3.94 6.49
C GLN A 149 -7.29 -3.13 5.38
N ALA A 150 -6.02 -2.76 5.55
CA ALA A 150 -5.27 -2.02 4.55
C ALA A 150 -5.01 -2.86 3.29
N LEU A 151 -4.69 -4.15 3.46
CA LEU A 151 -4.33 -5.05 2.37
C LEU A 151 -5.52 -5.45 1.48
N THR A 152 -6.71 -5.66 2.07
CA THR A 152 -7.84 -6.28 1.36
C THR A 152 -9.19 -5.62 1.62
N GLY A 153 -9.26 -4.62 2.51
CA GLY A 153 -10.53 -4.14 3.03
C GLY A 153 -11.18 -5.08 4.06
N TYR A 154 -10.43 -6.04 4.60
CA TYR A 154 -10.81 -7.01 5.63
C TYR A 154 -11.77 -8.12 5.18
N SER A 155 -12.98 -7.78 4.73
CA SER A 155 -13.98 -8.74 4.24
C SER A 155 -14.99 -8.09 3.28
N ILE A 156 -15.82 -8.92 2.64
CA ILE A 156 -16.88 -8.46 1.72
C ILE A 156 -18.01 -7.68 2.42
N ASP A 157 -18.22 -7.95 3.71
CA ASP A 157 -19.23 -7.27 4.53
C ASP A 157 -18.74 -5.91 5.05
N THR A 158 -17.42 -5.72 5.08
CA THR A 158 -16.77 -4.49 5.53
C THR A 158 -16.34 -3.63 4.34
N ASN A 159 -15.05 -3.64 3.98
CA ASN A 159 -14.44 -2.65 3.10
C ASN A 159 -13.81 -3.23 1.82
N ALA A 160 -13.88 -4.54 1.56
CA ALA A 160 -13.25 -5.14 0.37
C ALA A 160 -13.81 -4.61 -0.95
N GLY A 161 -15.10 -4.26 -1.00
CA GLY A 161 -15.72 -3.62 -2.17
C GLY A 161 -15.41 -2.11 -2.28
N ASN A 162 -14.81 -1.52 -1.25
CA ASN A 162 -14.48 -0.10 -1.15
C ASN A 162 -13.03 0.16 -1.57
N ARG A 163 -12.58 -0.52 -2.63
CA ARG A 163 -11.22 -0.49 -3.19
C ARG A 163 -11.25 -0.51 -4.71
N TRP A 164 -10.19 -0.02 -5.33
CA TRP A 164 -9.87 -0.26 -6.73
C TRP A 164 -8.38 -0.63 -6.86
N HIS A 165 -8.08 -1.93 -6.82
CA HIS A 165 -6.72 -2.47 -6.67
C HIS A 165 -5.79 -2.17 -7.86
N ASP A 166 -6.33 -1.74 -9.01
CA ASP A 166 -5.51 -1.28 -10.13
C ASP A 166 -4.95 0.14 -9.94
N LYS A 167 -5.47 0.93 -8.99
CA LYS A 167 -4.96 2.27 -8.77
C LYS A 167 -3.69 2.21 -7.94
N THR A 168 -2.66 2.90 -8.42
CA THR A 168 -1.32 2.84 -7.81
C THR A 168 -1.30 3.27 -6.36
N LEU A 169 -2.07 4.30 -5.98
CA LEU A 169 -2.08 4.79 -4.60
C LEU A 169 -3.51 4.97 -4.11
N GLN A 170 -3.81 4.32 -2.99
CA GLN A 170 -5.07 4.45 -2.27
C GLN A 170 -4.78 4.80 -0.80
N PHE A 171 -5.26 5.96 -0.33
CA PHE A 171 -5.24 6.31 1.08
C PHE A 171 -6.52 5.82 1.76
N ILE A 172 -6.39 5.22 2.94
CA ILE A 172 -7.51 4.60 3.66
C ILE A 172 -7.71 5.34 4.98
N LEU A 173 -8.93 5.78 5.25
CA LEU A 173 -9.32 6.45 6.49
C LEU A 173 -10.53 5.76 7.09
N SER A 174 -10.42 5.40 8.36
CA SER A 174 -11.53 4.83 9.14
C SER A 174 -12.03 5.82 10.19
N PRO A 175 -13.31 5.73 10.64
CA PRO A 175 -13.88 6.65 11.61
C PRO A 175 -13.19 6.62 12.99
N ASP A 176 -12.59 5.48 13.33
CA ASP A 176 -11.80 5.26 14.54
C ASP A 176 -10.38 5.86 14.49
N GLY A 177 -10.06 6.61 13.42
CA GLY A 177 -8.77 7.28 13.24
C GLY A 177 -7.69 6.41 12.60
N PHE A 178 -7.99 5.18 12.18
CA PHE A 178 -7.02 4.39 11.42
C PHE A 178 -6.71 5.04 10.06
N LEU A 179 -5.42 5.27 9.81
CA LEU A 179 -4.87 5.72 8.54
C LEU A 179 -4.05 4.59 7.93
N GLY A 180 -4.40 4.21 6.70
CA GLY A 180 -3.71 3.16 5.95
C GLY A 180 -3.36 3.61 4.54
N THR A 181 -2.58 2.79 3.86
CA THR A 181 -2.31 2.94 2.44
C THR A 181 -2.25 1.58 1.80
N GLU A 182 -2.83 1.49 0.61
CA GLU A 182 -2.65 0.37 -0.30
C GLU A 182 -2.01 0.91 -1.58
N TYR A 183 -1.03 0.19 -2.13
CA TYR A 183 -0.39 0.59 -3.38
C TYR A 183 -0.22 -0.57 -4.34
N GLU A 184 -0.41 -0.30 -5.63
CA GLU A 184 -0.11 -1.25 -6.70
C GLU A 184 1.41 -1.22 -6.96
N HIS A 185 2.03 -2.39 -7.01
CA HIS A 185 3.49 -2.53 -6.87
C HIS A 185 4.26 -2.38 -8.20
N SER A 186 3.57 -2.43 -9.35
CA SER A 186 4.24 -2.41 -10.65
C SER A 186 5.03 -1.12 -10.96
N PRO A 187 4.61 0.11 -10.58
CA PRO A 187 5.37 1.33 -10.87
C PRO A 187 6.51 1.62 -9.88
N CYS A 188 6.41 1.16 -8.61
CA CYS A 188 7.37 1.56 -7.57
C CYS A 188 7.52 0.53 -6.43
N GLU A 189 8.58 0.70 -5.66
CA GLU A 189 8.87 -0.05 -4.43
C GLU A 189 8.29 0.65 -3.19
N GLY A 190 8.26 -0.05 -2.05
CA GLY A 190 7.78 0.52 -0.78
C GLY A 190 8.56 1.74 -0.28
N GLY A 191 9.86 1.87 -0.60
CA GLY A 191 10.68 3.01 -0.15
C GLY A 191 10.11 4.38 -0.54
N PRO A 192 9.92 4.67 -1.84
CA PRO A 192 9.23 5.87 -2.31
C PRO A 192 7.85 6.11 -1.69
N ILE A 193 7.04 5.06 -1.49
CA ILE A 193 5.73 5.17 -0.84
C ILE A 193 5.87 5.64 0.61
N GLY A 194 6.82 5.07 1.36
CA GLY A 194 7.10 5.49 2.74
C GLY A 194 7.56 6.95 2.84
N VAL A 195 8.34 7.44 1.87
CA VAL A 195 8.74 8.85 1.82
C VAL A 195 7.55 9.77 1.58
N ILE A 196 6.61 9.39 0.71
CA ILE A 196 5.37 10.14 0.51
C ILE A 196 4.52 10.15 1.78
N GLN A 197 4.39 9.01 2.46
CA GLN A 197 3.66 8.92 3.74
C GLN A 197 4.28 9.84 4.80
N ASP A 198 5.60 9.80 4.98
CA ASP A 198 6.33 10.68 5.89
C ASP A 198 6.11 12.16 5.55
N PHE A 199 6.12 12.51 4.27
CA PHE A 199 5.86 13.87 3.82
C PHE A 199 4.45 14.34 4.18
N VAL A 200 3.43 13.52 3.89
CA VAL A 200 2.03 13.83 4.21
C VAL A 200 1.84 13.97 5.73
N LEU A 201 2.38 13.06 6.53
CA LEU A 201 2.27 13.11 7.98
C LEU A 201 2.95 14.37 8.58
N LYS A 202 4.13 14.73 8.08
CA LYS A 202 4.83 15.97 8.49
C LYS A 202 4.05 17.21 8.07
N TYR A 203 3.43 17.20 6.90
CA TYR A 203 2.59 18.31 6.44
C TYR A 203 1.41 18.52 7.40
N ILE A 204 0.70 17.45 7.76
CA ILE A 204 -0.41 17.49 8.73
C ILE A 204 0.08 17.99 10.10
N GLU A 205 1.20 17.46 10.60
CA GLU A 205 1.77 17.88 11.90
C GLU A 205 2.13 19.38 11.91
N ASN A 206 2.70 19.89 10.83
CA ASN A 206 3.09 21.30 10.73
C ASN A 206 1.89 22.24 10.58
N ASN A 207 0.86 21.85 9.81
CA ASN A 207 -0.37 22.63 9.70
C ASN A 207 -1.07 22.75 11.06
N ASN A 208 -1.18 21.64 11.81
CA ASN A 208 -1.78 21.65 13.15
C ASN A 208 -1.04 22.58 14.15
N LYS A 209 0.27 22.78 13.99
CA LYS A 209 1.06 23.71 14.84
C LYS A 209 0.84 25.18 14.47
N ASN A 210 0.50 25.46 13.22
CA ASN A 210 0.27 26.81 12.71
C ASN A 210 -1.20 27.26 12.85
N ASP A 211 -2.07 26.38 13.34
CA ASP A 211 -3.53 26.53 13.40
C ASP A 211 -4.05 27.52 14.47
N ASN A 212 -3.15 28.30 15.09
CA ASN A 212 -3.55 29.48 15.86
C ASN A 212 -4.14 30.60 14.99
N ASN A 213 -4.16 30.47 13.65
CA ASN A 213 -4.62 31.51 12.73
C ASN A 213 -5.65 31.11 11.66
N CYS A 214 -6.08 29.84 11.52
CA CYS A 214 -7.00 29.45 10.44
C CYS A 214 -8.43 29.20 10.94
N LYS A 215 -9.10 30.26 11.41
CA LYS A 215 -10.57 30.34 11.38
C LYS A 215 -11.05 30.79 10.01
N ASP A 216 -10.69 30.07 8.96
CA ASP A 216 -11.19 30.38 7.63
C ASP A 216 -12.59 29.78 7.49
N GLY A 217 -13.59 30.64 7.54
CA GLY A 217 -14.99 30.28 7.35
C GLY A 217 -15.17 29.51 6.03
N ALA A 218 -16.10 28.54 6.03
CA ALA A 218 -16.38 27.68 4.88
C ALA A 218 -16.45 28.50 3.58
N SER A 219 -15.56 28.19 2.64
CA SER A 219 -15.58 28.81 1.31
C SER A 219 -16.94 28.58 0.68
N LYS A 220 -17.58 29.64 0.15
CA LYS A 220 -18.88 29.53 -0.55
C LYS A 220 -18.79 28.70 -1.84
N ASN A 221 -17.58 28.38 -2.31
CA ASN A 221 -17.32 27.70 -3.58
C ASN A 221 -16.66 26.32 -3.38
N SER A 222 -17.28 25.45 -2.58
CA SER A 222 -16.83 24.05 -2.47
C SER A 222 -17.17 23.27 -3.75
N PRO A 223 -16.24 22.46 -4.31
CA PRO A 223 -16.54 21.64 -5.48
C PRO A 223 -17.59 20.59 -5.13
N ARG A 224 -18.46 20.23 -6.08
CA ARG A 224 -19.39 19.12 -5.91
C ARG A 224 -18.85 17.88 -6.58
N ALA A 225 -18.67 16.80 -5.82
CA ALA A 225 -18.20 15.53 -6.37
C ALA A 225 -19.30 14.85 -7.22
N GLU A 226 -18.93 14.35 -8.40
CA GLU A 226 -19.82 13.58 -9.26
C GLU A 226 -19.89 12.13 -8.77
N LEU A 227 -21.09 11.58 -8.59
CA LEU A 227 -21.28 10.16 -8.31
C LEU A 227 -21.14 9.39 -9.63
N LEU A 228 -20.17 8.48 -9.72
CA LEU A 228 -19.95 7.63 -10.88
C LEU A 228 -20.89 6.43 -10.81
N GLN A 229 -22.08 6.57 -11.40
CA GLN A 229 -23.10 5.55 -11.40
C GLN A 229 -22.84 4.51 -12.50
N PHE A 230 -22.24 3.39 -12.12
CA PHE A 230 -22.01 2.29 -13.05
C PHE A 230 -23.33 1.63 -13.47
N GLU A 231 -23.49 1.44 -14.77
CA GLU A 231 -24.58 0.67 -15.35
C GLU A 231 -24.24 -0.82 -15.31
N ILE A 232 -25.16 -1.61 -14.76
CA ILE A 232 -24.94 -3.03 -14.45
C ILE A 232 -26.03 -3.84 -15.17
N ASN A 233 -25.63 -4.88 -15.89
CA ASN A 233 -26.53 -5.89 -16.44
C ASN A 233 -26.28 -7.24 -15.77
N GLU A 234 -27.13 -8.23 -16.05
CA GLU A 234 -27.05 -9.58 -15.48
C GLU A 234 -25.64 -10.21 -15.61
N SER A 235 -24.95 -9.98 -16.73
CA SER A 235 -23.59 -10.49 -16.90
C SER A 235 -22.59 -9.87 -15.92
N ILE A 236 -22.71 -8.57 -15.63
CA ILE A 236 -21.83 -7.89 -14.67
C ILE A 236 -22.23 -8.23 -13.23
N GLU A 237 -23.52 -8.39 -12.93
CA GLU A 237 -23.97 -8.87 -11.61
C GLU A 237 -23.33 -10.22 -11.27
N LYS A 238 -23.30 -11.14 -12.25
CA LYS A 238 -22.63 -12.42 -12.11
C LYS A 238 -21.12 -12.25 -11.89
N SER A 239 -20.45 -11.40 -12.66
CA SER A 239 -19.01 -11.11 -12.48
C SER A 239 -18.70 -10.54 -11.09
N ILE A 240 -19.54 -9.64 -10.57
CA ILE A 240 -19.43 -9.09 -9.21
C ILE A 240 -19.60 -10.21 -8.18
N ALA A 241 -20.61 -11.08 -8.33
CA ALA A 241 -20.84 -12.19 -7.41
C ALA A 241 -19.69 -13.20 -7.42
N ASP A 242 -19.14 -13.51 -8.59
CA ASP A 242 -18.00 -14.42 -8.76
C ASP A 242 -16.73 -13.83 -8.12
N ALA A 243 -16.43 -12.55 -8.38
CA ALA A 243 -15.33 -11.83 -7.74
C ALA A 243 -15.51 -11.73 -6.22
N THR A 244 -16.73 -11.51 -5.73
CA THR A 244 -17.04 -11.46 -4.29
C THR A 244 -16.67 -12.77 -3.61
N ARG A 245 -17.06 -13.93 -4.19
CA ARG A 245 -16.70 -15.24 -3.62
C ARG A 245 -15.19 -15.51 -3.66
N PHE A 246 -14.52 -15.07 -4.72
CA PHE A 246 -13.06 -15.21 -4.84
C PHE A 246 -12.33 -14.38 -3.78
N VAL A 247 -12.66 -13.09 -3.68
CA VAL A 247 -12.04 -12.16 -2.74
C VAL A 247 -12.33 -12.56 -1.30
N ASP A 248 -13.56 -12.96 -0.97
CA ASP A 248 -13.90 -13.42 0.39
C ASP A 248 -13.06 -14.63 0.81
N LYS A 249 -12.94 -15.62 -0.07
CA LYS A 249 -12.07 -16.78 0.17
C LYS A 249 -10.61 -16.36 0.37
N MET A 250 -10.12 -15.39 -0.40
CA MET A 250 -8.76 -14.86 -0.25
C MET A 250 -8.58 -14.15 1.09
N CYS A 251 -9.49 -13.24 1.46
CA CYS A 251 -9.46 -12.52 2.74
C CYS A 251 -9.45 -13.46 3.95
N ASN A 252 -10.21 -14.55 3.87
CA ASN A 252 -10.31 -15.58 4.92
C ASN A 252 -9.08 -16.51 4.98
N ASN A 253 -8.26 -16.54 3.93
CA ASN A 253 -7.04 -17.35 3.87
C ASN A 253 -5.76 -16.58 4.23
N ILE A 254 -5.89 -15.35 4.74
CA ILE A 254 -4.75 -14.54 5.20
C ILE A 254 -4.58 -14.73 6.71
N ASP A 255 -3.48 -15.38 7.09
CA ASP A 255 -2.96 -15.38 8.46
C ASP A 255 -1.94 -14.22 8.61
N MET A 256 -2.22 -13.27 9.50
CA MET A 256 -1.46 -12.04 9.65
C MET A 256 -1.21 -11.77 11.13
N GLU A 257 0.07 -11.62 11.49
CA GLU A 257 0.50 -11.21 12.82
C GLU A 257 1.54 -10.09 12.71
N CYS A 258 1.13 -8.86 13.01
CA CYS A 258 1.99 -7.72 13.19
C CYS A 258 2.49 -7.68 14.63
N PHE A 259 3.77 -8.02 14.83
CA PHE A 259 4.41 -7.95 16.14
C PHE A 259 5.24 -6.66 16.29
N MET A 260 5.18 -6.03 17.46
CA MET A 260 6.03 -4.88 17.78
C MET A 260 7.14 -5.30 18.75
N PHE A 261 8.39 -5.28 18.27
CA PHE A 261 9.55 -5.60 19.10
C PHE A 261 10.04 -4.37 19.87
N THR A 262 9.90 -4.37 21.20
CA THR A 262 10.16 -3.20 22.06
C THR A 262 11.42 -3.32 22.93
N LYS A 263 12.15 -4.43 22.88
CA LYS A 263 13.29 -4.66 23.79
C LYS A 263 14.54 -3.86 23.42
N PHE A 264 14.76 -3.64 22.12
CA PHE A 264 15.83 -2.79 21.58
C PHE A 264 15.53 -2.44 20.13
N GLY A 265 16.30 -1.52 19.55
CA GLY A 265 16.22 -1.17 18.13
C GLY A 265 17.60 -1.09 17.47
N GLY A 266 17.64 -0.54 16.25
CA GLY A 266 18.88 -0.44 15.47
C GLY A 266 20.01 0.31 16.16
N GLY A 267 19.72 1.22 17.10
CA GLY A 267 20.74 1.93 17.89
C GLY A 267 21.61 1.00 18.73
N ALA A 268 21.00 0.04 19.44
CA ALA A 268 21.73 -0.94 20.26
C ALA A 268 22.58 -1.87 19.40
N ILE A 269 22.06 -2.30 18.25
CA ILE A 269 22.81 -3.15 17.29
C ILE A 269 24.02 -2.39 16.72
N LYS A 270 23.84 -1.10 16.39
CA LYS A 270 24.93 -0.24 15.91
C LYS A 270 26.03 -0.02 16.95
N GLN A 271 25.71 0.04 18.25
CA GLN A 271 26.72 0.13 19.32
C GLN A 271 27.64 -1.09 19.35
N LEU A 272 27.12 -2.27 18.95
CA LEU A 272 27.90 -3.49 18.77
C LEU A 272 28.68 -3.53 17.44
N LYS A 273 28.64 -2.45 16.65
CA LYS A 273 29.25 -2.34 15.32
C LYS A 273 28.70 -3.36 14.29
N LEU A 274 27.46 -3.80 14.47
CA LEU A 274 26.78 -4.72 13.57
C LEU A 274 25.76 -3.96 12.69
N SER A 275 25.49 -4.50 11.49
CA SER A 275 24.42 -4.00 10.63
C SER A 275 23.05 -4.39 11.21
N PRO A 276 22.14 -3.43 11.51
CA PRO A 276 20.82 -3.76 12.04
C PRO A 276 20.01 -4.65 11.11
N ASP A 277 20.04 -4.35 9.82
CA ASP A 277 19.35 -5.12 8.79
C ASP A 277 19.84 -6.58 8.76
N SER A 278 21.16 -6.76 8.57
CA SER A 278 21.76 -8.09 8.47
C SER A 278 21.63 -8.89 9.77
N PHE A 279 21.55 -8.22 10.93
CA PHE A 279 21.22 -8.83 12.21
C PHE A 279 19.80 -9.42 12.21
N ILE A 280 18.81 -8.66 11.74
CA ILE A 280 17.41 -9.12 11.66
C ILE A 280 17.27 -10.24 10.63
N GLN A 281 17.90 -10.12 9.45
CA GLN A 281 17.92 -11.18 8.44
C GLN A 281 18.50 -12.50 8.96
N THR A 282 19.60 -12.41 9.72
CA THR A 282 20.21 -13.57 10.39
C THR A 282 19.29 -14.14 11.48
N ALA A 283 18.59 -13.29 12.24
CA ALA A 283 17.63 -13.74 13.25
C ALA A 283 16.43 -14.49 12.62
N MET A 284 15.94 -14.03 11.48
CA MET A 284 14.89 -14.71 10.71
C MET A 284 15.36 -16.07 10.20
N GLN A 285 16.59 -16.17 9.67
CA GLN A 285 17.21 -17.44 9.27
C GLN A 285 17.26 -18.45 10.42
N VAL A 286 17.74 -18.04 11.60
CA VAL A 286 17.81 -18.90 12.80
C VAL A 286 16.42 -19.35 13.23
N THR A 287 15.45 -18.43 13.22
CA THR A 287 14.07 -18.72 13.63
C THR A 287 13.43 -19.75 12.70
N PHE A 288 13.56 -19.56 11.38
CA PHE A 288 13.06 -20.51 10.39
C PHE A 288 13.72 -21.89 10.56
N TYR A 289 15.05 -21.94 10.71
CA TYR A 289 15.77 -23.20 10.88
C TYR A 289 15.33 -23.94 12.15
N LYS A 290 15.11 -23.24 13.26
CA LYS A 290 14.61 -23.86 14.51
C LYS A 290 13.23 -24.50 14.35
N LEU A 291 12.35 -23.87 13.58
CA LEU A 291 10.99 -24.38 13.35
C LEU A 291 10.94 -25.56 12.38
N HIS A 292 11.83 -25.56 11.37
CA HIS A 292 11.73 -26.50 10.25
C HIS A 292 12.88 -27.50 10.13
N GLY A 293 13.96 -27.34 10.89
CA GLY A 293 15.15 -28.19 10.85
C GLY A 293 15.98 -28.08 9.56
N LYS A 294 15.65 -27.13 8.68
CA LYS A 294 16.33 -26.89 7.40
C LYS A 294 16.27 -25.40 7.02
N PRO A 295 17.20 -24.90 6.19
CA PRO A 295 17.18 -23.49 5.80
C PRO A 295 16.08 -23.16 4.78
N PRO A 296 15.58 -21.91 4.75
CA PRO A 296 14.65 -21.43 3.74
C PRO A 296 15.35 -21.06 2.43
N ALA A 297 14.57 -20.82 1.37
CA ALA A 297 15.00 -19.97 0.25
C ALA A 297 14.64 -18.51 0.60
N HIS A 298 15.52 -17.83 1.33
CA HIS A 298 15.25 -16.49 1.87
C HIS A 298 15.52 -15.40 0.82
N TYR A 299 14.45 -14.73 0.39
CA TYR A 299 14.53 -13.55 -0.48
C TYR A 299 14.44 -12.28 0.35
N GLU A 300 15.34 -11.35 0.08
CA GLU A 300 15.27 -9.97 0.51
C GLU A 300 15.40 -9.06 -0.72
N SER A 301 14.66 -7.95 -0.72
CA SER A 301 14.72 -6.96 -1.80
C SER A 301 15.90 -6.01 -1.61
N GLY A 302 16.88 -6.06 -2.53
CA GLY A 302 17.99 -5.12 -2.61
C GLY A 302 17.69 -4.00 -3.59
N GLY A 303 17.53 -2.76 -3.09
CA GLY A 303 17.22 -1.60 -3.94
C GLY A 303 18.36 -1.24 -4.90
N LEU A 304 18.05 -1.13 -6.19
CA LEU A 304 19.03 -0.83 -7.25
C LEU A 304 19.03 0.63 -7.73
N ARG A 305 18.19 1.49 -7.16
CA ARG A 305 18.01 2.90 -7.58
C ARG A 305 19.30 3.73 -7.68
N ARG A 306 20.47 3.26 -7.24
CA ARG A 306 21.78 3.82 -7.64
C ARG A 306 22.04 3.78 -9.16
N PHE A 307 21.25 3.04 -9.93
CA PHE A 307 21.27 2.97 -11.39
C PHE A 307 19.93 3.47 -11.97
N ASN A 308 19.97 4.07 -13.16
CA ASN A 308 18.79 4.62 -13.83
C ASN A 308 17.79 3.54 -14.26
N ASN A 309 16.50 3.77 -14.04
CA ASN A 309 15.38 2.91 -14.42
C ASN A 309 15.50 1.49 -13.86
N THR A 310 16.15 1.33 -12.71
CA THR A 310 16.29 0.05 -12.03
C THR A 310 15.41 -0.01 -10.80
N ARG A 311 15.04 -1.23 -10.42
CA ARG A 311 14.14 -1.50 -9.31
C ARG A 311 14.88 -2.22 -8.20
N THR A 312 14.88 -3.53 -8.24
CA THR A 312 15.39 -4.38 -7.17
C THR A 312 16.15 -5.58 -7.73
N GLU A 313 17.02 -6.14 -6.90
CA GLU A 313 17.63 -7.46 -7.10
C GLU A 313 17.44 -8.29 -5.81
N ALA A 314 17.52 -9.60 -5.92
CA ALA A 314 17.41 -10.53 -4.81
C ALA A 314 18.70 -10.58 -3.98
N ILE A 315 18.64 -10.11 -2.74
CA ILE A 315 19.61 -10.49 -1.71
C ILE A 315 19.20 -11.87 -1.20
N ARG A 316 20.11 -12.84 -1.31
CA ARG A 316 19.89 -14.21 -0.82
C ARG A 316 20.41 -14.32 0.60
N SER A 317 19.57 -14.08 1.59
CA SER A 317 19.97 -14.02 3.00
C SER A 317 20.36 -15.39 3.59
N THR A 318 20.01 -16.48 2.91
CA THR A 318 20.50 -17.83 3.22
C THR A 318 21.89 -18.04 2.63
N SER A 319 22.90 -18.12 3.48
CA SER A 319 24.31 -18.37 3.15
C SER A 319 24.86 -19.54 3.96
N ILE A 320 26.07 -20.00 3.64
CA ILE A 320 26.75 -21.06 4.39
C ILE A 320 26.92 -20.62 5.86
N GLU A 321 27.33 -19.38 6.09
CA GLU A 321 27.56 -18.80 7.40
C GLU A 321 26.26 -18.65 8.21
N SER A 322 25.17 -18.19 7.57
CA SER A 322 23.89 -18.03 8.26
C SER A 322 23.25 -19.38 8.62
N VAL A 323 23.47 -20.41 7.81
CA VAL A 323 23.09 -21.80 8.14
C VAL A 323 23.92 -22.37 9.28
N GLU A 324 25.24 -22.14 9.29
CA GLU A 324 26.11 -22.62 10.35
C GLU A 324 25.75 -22.00 11.71
N PHE A 325 25.53 -20.68 11.73
CA PHE A 325 25.05 -20.01 12.94
C PHE A 325 23.69 -20.57 13.40
N ALA A 326 22.75 -20.80 12.46
CA ALA A 326 21.44 -21.38 12.79
C ALA A 326 21.54 -22.80 13.38
N LYS A 327 22.46 -23.63 12.87
CA LYS A 327 22.75 -24.96 13.44
C LYS A 327 23.28 -24.87 14.86
N LEU A 328 24.28 -24.03 15.13
CA LEU A 328 24.84 -23.84 16.48
C LEU A 328 23.79 -23.32 17.48
N MET A 329 22.89 -22.46 17.02
CA MET A 329 21.78 -21.95 17.83
C MET A 329 20.68 -22.99 18.11
N THR A 330 20.64 -24.09 17.37
CA THR A 330 19.61 -25.15 17.46
C THR A 330 20.12 -26.41 18.13
N HIS A 331 21.33 -26.86 17.77
CA HIS A 331 21.89 -28.16 18.18
C HIS A 331 22.95 -28.07 19.28
N GLY A 332 23.33 -26.86 19.70
CA GLY A 332 24.32 -26.65 20.73
C GLY A 332 25.64 -26.07 20.18
N GLY A 333 26.48 -25.64 21.10
CA GLY A 333 27.70 -24.89 20.83
C GLY A 333 28.02 -23.97 22.01
N SER A 334 29.31 -23.78 22.27
CA SER A 334 29.79 -22.86 23.29
C SER A 334 29.36 -21.42 22.97
N LEU A 335 29.35 -20.57 23.99
CA LEU A 335 29.02 -19.15 23.79
C LEU A 335 30.00 -18.47 22.83
N ALA A 336 31.28 -18.86 22.85
CA ALA A 336 32.31 -18.35 21.95
C ALA A 336 32.02 -18.73 20.49
N GLU A 337 31.76 -20.01 20.21
CA GLU A 337 31.44 -20.48 18.85
C GLU A 337 30.19 -19.81 18.29
N LYS A 338 29.14 -19.67 19.10
CA LYS A 338 27.89 -18.98 18.69
C LYS A 338 28.14 -17.51 18.38
N LYS A 339 28.96 -16.83 19.17
CA LYS A 339 29.32 -15.42 18.96
C LYS A 339 30.09 -15.25 17.65
N ASP A 340 31.09 -16.10 17.39
CA ASP A 340 31.90 -15.99 16.19
C ASP A 340 31.07 -16.31 14.93
N ALA A 341 30.24 -17.34 14.99
CA ALA A 341 29.32 -17.68 13.90
C ALA A 341 28.28 -16.58 13.63
N LEU A 342 27.74 -15.93 14.67
CA LEU A 342 26.85 -14.78 14.53
C LEU A 342 27.53 -13.64 13.75
N ILE A 343 28.74 -13.28 14.15
CA ILE A 343 29.50 -12.19 13.50
C ILE A 343 29.78 -12.54 12.03
N ASN A 344 30.17 -13.79 11.75
CA ASN A 344 30.42 -14.26 10.39
C ASN A 344 29.16 -14.22 9.53
N ALA A 345 28.02 -14.70 10.05
CA ALA A 345 26.74 -14.67 9.34
C ALA A 345 26.31 -13.24 9.00
N ILE A 346 26.40 -12.31 9.96
CA ILE A 346 26.06 -10.90 9.76
C ILE A 346 26.98 -10.25 8.72
N ASN A 347 28.29 -10.51 8.79
CA ASN A 347 29.24 -9.94 7.85
C ASN A 347 29.08 -10.51 6.44
N ALA A 348 28.80 -11.81 6.31
CA ALA A 348 28.52 -12.46 5.03
C ALA A 348 27.27 -11.84 4.39
N HIS A 349 26.18 -11.71 5.14
CA HIS A 349 24.97 -11.05 4.67
C HIS A 349 25.23 -9.61 4.25
N LYS A 350 25.91 -8.82 5.10
CA LYS A 350 26.26 -7.43 4.80
C LYS A 350 27.08 -7.30 3.53
N ARG A 351 27.99 -8.25 3.27
CA ARG A 351 28.78 -8.28 2.03
C ARG A 351 27.88 -8.54 0.82
N ILE A 352 27.02 -9.56 0.87
CA ILE A 352 26.08 -9.88 -0.22
C ILE A 352 25.14 -8.71 -0.51
N ALA A 353 24.64 -8.02 0.52
CA ALA A 353 23.78 -6.85 0.36
C ALA A 353 24.52 -5.62 -0.19
N GLY A 354 25.85 -5.57 -0.02
CA GLY A 354 26.70 -4.46 -0.49
C GLY A 354 27.17 -4.62 -1.94
N GLU A 355 27.27 -5.86 -2.42
CA GLU A 355 27.45 -6.22 -3.83
C GLU A 355 26.32 -5.60 -4.68
#